data_AF-A0A653PY74-F1
#
_entry.id   AF-A0A653PY74-F1
#
_cell.length_a   1.000
_cell.length_b   1.000
_cell.length_c   1.000
_cell.angle_alpha   90.00
_cell.angle_beta   90.00
_cell.angle_gamma   90.00
#
_symmetry.space_group_name_H-M   'P 1'
#
loop_
_entity.id
_entity.type
_entity.pdbx_description
1 polymer ?
#
loop_
_entity_poly.entity_id
_entity_poly.type
_entity_poly.pdbx_seq_one_letter_code
_entity_poly.pdbx_strand_id
1 'polypeptide(L)'
;MIAPTSDVRAETYFRDGNQCASCGTHALLTFQHRGAVGMGGSKIMPLVVEGLTLCLECNDRTERDLQTKALLHGWKVRRWVQQQGRCQDVPVFYAHLGVWFRLDDFERIRITEADALAMMHAVYGRVEYEKWGLAA
;
A
#
# COMPACT_ATOMS: atom_id res chain seq x y z
N MET A 1 7.23 -2.81 -15.30
CA MET A 1 6.02 -3.14 -14.51
C MET A 1 4.85 -3.13 -15.47
N ILE A 2 4.01 -4.17 -15.51
CA ILE A 2 2.78 -4.09 -16.30
C ILE A 2 1.85 -3.08 -15.62
N ALA A 3 1.39 -2.10 -16.39
CA ALA A 3 0.40 -1.14 -15.92
C ALA A 3 -0.90 -1.88 -15.59
N PRO A 4 -1.65 -1.46 -14.54
CA PRO A 4 -2.98 -2.00 -14.31
C PRO A 4 -3.86 -1.74 -15.52
N THR A 5 -4.86 -2.60 -15.74
CA THR A 5 -5.95 -2.31 -16.68
C THR A 5 -6.66 -1.02 -16.26
N SER A 6 -7.43 -0.45 -17.18
CA SER A 6 -8.35 0.66 -16.88
C SER A 6 -9.22 0.35 -15.66
N ASP A 7 -9.75 -0.87 -15.62
CA ASP A 7 -10.75 -1.29 -14.64
C ASP A 7 -10.11 -1.45 -13.27
N VAL A 8 -8.99 -2.18 -13.16
CA VAL A 8 -8.24 -2.31 -11.89
C VAL A 8 -7.85 -0.94 -11.34
N ARG A 9 -7.43 -0.02 -12.22
CA ARG A 9 -7.09 1.34 -11.81
C ARG A 9 -8.31 2.11 -11.30
N ALA A 10 -9.41 2.09 -12.04
CA ALA A 10 -10.64 2.78 -11.66
C ALA A 10 -11.20 2.25 -10.33
N GLU A 11 -11.21 0.93 -10.16
CA GLU A 11 -11.67 0.28 -8.92
C GLU A 11 -10.78 0.61 -7.73
N THR A 12 -9.46 0.64 -7.93
CA THR A 12 -8.52 1.06 -6.87
C THR A 12 -8.78 2.51 -6.46
N TYR A 13 -8.97 3.40 -7.43
CA TYR A 13 -9.26 4.81 -7.15
C TYR A 13 -10.60 4.96 -6.44
N PHE A 14 -11.63 4.23 -6.86
CA PHE A 14 -12.94 4.26 -6.25
C PHE A 14 -12.90 3.78 -4.79
N ARG A 15 -12.29 2.61 -4.52
CA ARG A 15 -12.09 2.08 -3.15
C ARG A 15 -11.41 3.09 -2.23
N ASP A 16 -10.39 3.76 -2.75
CA ASP A 16 -9.57 4.68 -1.96
C ASP A 16 -10.24 6.07 -1.80
N GLY A 17 -11.39 6.29 -2.43
CA GLY A 17 -12.18 7.52 -2.35
C GLY A 17 -11.76 8.61 -3.34
N ASN A 18 -11.09 8.23 -4.43
CA ASN A 18 -10.47 9.13 -5.42
C ASN A 18 -9.55 10.16 -4.74
N GLN A 19 -8.77 9.69 -3.76
CA GLN A 19 -7.89 10.48 -2.92
C GLN A 19 -6.57 9.77 -2.70
N CYS A 20 -5.49 10.53 -2.58
CA CYS A 20 -4.19 9.99 -2.19
C CYS A 20 -4.24 9.45 -0.75
N ALA A 21 -3.93 8.17 -0.56
CA ALA A 21 -3.87 7.55 0.77
C ALA A 21 -2.91 8.27 1.74
N SER A 22 -1.82 8.86 1.22
CA SER A 22 -0.84 9.63 1.98
C SER A 22 -1.33 11.04 2.35
N CYS A 23 -1.56 11.91 1.36
CA CYS A 23 -1.81 13.34 1.62
C CYS A 23 -3.26 13.80 1.42
N GLY A 24 -4.15 12.94 0.90
CA GLY A 24 -5.57 13.26 0.71
C GLY A 24 -5.90 14.10 -0.52
N THR A 25 -4.91 14.51 -1.33
CA THR A 25 -5.21 15.24 -2.57
C THR A 25 -6.02 14.40 -3.55
N HIS A 26 -6.88 15.05 -4.33
CA HIS A 26 -7.65 14.46 -5.43
C HIS A 26 -6.97 14.66 -6.79
N ALA A 27 -5.86 15.40 -6.85
CA ALA A 27 -5.19 15.75 -8.09
C ALA A 27 -4.04 14.79 -8.41
N LEU A 28 -3.79 14.60 -9.71
CA LEU A 28 -2.65 13.83 -10.24
C LEU A 28 -2.55 12.43 -9.62
N LEU A 29 -3.69 11.74 -9.48
CA LEU A 29 -3.75 10.40 -8.91
C LEU A 29 -3.07 9.38 -9.82
N THR A 30 -2.25 8.55 -9.20
CA THR A 30 -1.51 7.47 -9.82
C THR A 30 -1.82 6.16 -9.10
N PHE A 31 -1.70 5.06 -9.83
CA PHE A 31 -1.75 3.72 -9.26
C PHE A 31 -0.37 3.38 -8.71
N GLN A 32 -0.27 3.27 -7.39
CA GLN A 32 0.92 2.74 -6.75
C GLN A 32 0.84 1.22 -6.67
N HIS A 33 1.88 0.57 -7.16
CA HIS A 33 2.06 -0.87 -6.94
C HIS A 33 2.70 -1.06 -5.58
N ARG A 34 1.95 -1.60 -4.62
CA ARG A 34 2.44 -1.75 -3.25
C ARG A 34 3.64 -2.69 -3.18
N GLY A 35 3.62 -3.77 -3.96
CA GLY A 35 4.72 -4.72 -4.06
C GLY A 35 5.73 -4.36 -5.16
N ALA A 36 7.03 -4.42 -4.82
CA ALA A 36 8.10 -4.19 -5.79
C ALA A 36 8.23 -5.35 -6.79
N VAL A 37 8.00 -5.08 -8.08
CA VAL A 37 8.04 -6.10 -9.16
C VAL A 37 9.42 -6.31 -9.80
N GLY A 38 10.48 -5.67 -9.29
CA GLY A 38 11.86 -5.80 -9.79
C GLY A 38 12.10 -5.24 -11.20
N MET A 39 13.37 -5.25 -11.63
CA MET A 39 13.75 -4.89 -13.01
C MET A 39 13.30 -6.01 -13.97
N GLY A 40 12.47 -5.66 -14.95
CA GLY A 40 11.82 -6.60 -15.89
C GLY A 40 10.29 -6.60 -15.78
N GLY A 41 9.74 -6.14 -14.67
CA GLY A 41 8.29 -6.13 -14.44
C GLY A 41 7.70 -7.53 -14.24
N SER A 42 6.50 -7.57 -13.65
CA SER A 42 5.69 -8.79 -13.61
C SER A 42 4.92 -8.94 -14.92
N LYS A 43 4.77 -10.17 -15.41
CA LYS A 43 3.82 -10.52 -16.49
C LYS A 43 2.39 -10.72 -15.99
N ILE A 44 2.22 -10.75 -14.67
CA ILE A 44 0.94 -10.95 -13.98
C ILE A 44 0.28 -9.59 -13.79
N MET A 45 -0.99 -9.50 -14.16
CA MET A 45 -1.81 -8.31 -13.91
C MET A 45 -1.96 -8.09 -12.41
N PRO A 46 -1.72 -6.87 -11.90
CA PRO A 46 -1.93 -6.59 -10.49
C PRO A 46 -3.41 -6.71 -10.12
N LEU A 47 -3.68 -7.24 -8.94
CA LEU A 47 -5.02 -7.19 -8.32
C LEU A 47 -5.27 -5.81 -7.69
N VAL A 48 -6.54 -5.48 -7.45
CA VAL A 48 -6.93 -4.22 -6.80
C VAL A 48 -6.30 -4.10 -5.41
N VAL A 49 -6.21 -5.20 -4.65
CA VAL A 49 -5.58 -5.23 -3.32
C VAL A 49 -4.06 -4.97 -3.33
N GLU A 50 -3.41 -5.22 -4.47
CA GLU A 50 -1.99 -4.92 -4.69
C GLU A 50 -1.74 -3.47 -5.10
N GLY A 51 -2.81 -2.75 -5.45
CA GLY A 51 -2.81 -1.34 -5.79
C GLY A 51 -3.15 -0.45 -4.61
N LEU A 52 -2.63 0.78 -4.64
CA LEU A 52 -3.06 1.87 -3.77
C LEU A 52 -3.07 3.18 -4.55
N THR A 53 -4.00 4.07 -4.23
CA THR A 53 -4.11 5.39 -4.84
C THR A 53 -3.17 6.35 -4.13
N LEU A 54 -2.18 6.86 -4.85
CA LEU A 54 -1.29 7.94 -4.41
C LEU A 54 -1.22 9.03 -5.47
N CYS A 55 -1.08 10.29 -5.07
CA CYS A 55 -0.76 11.33 -6.05
C CYS A 55 0.67 11.13 -6.58
N LEU A 56 0.95 11.69 -7.76
CA LEU A 56 2.25 11.57 -8.42
C LEU A 56 3.42 11.89 -7.48
N GLU A 57 3.33 12.96 -6.69
CA GLU A 57 4.37 13.37 -5.76
C GLU A 57 4.58 12.36 -4.63
N CYS A 58 3.51 11.98 -3.92
CA CYS A 58 3.62 10.99 -2.84
C CYS A 58 4.12 9.66 -3.37
N ASN A 59 3.65 9.25 -4.54
CA ASN A 59 4.03 7.98 -5.15
C ASN A 59 5.54 7.95 -5.44
N ASP A 60 6.06 8.97 -6.11
CA ASP A 60 7.48 9.11 -6.41
C ASP A 60 8.35 9.17 -5.13
N ARG A 61 7.89 9.88 -4.09
CA ARG A 61 8.59 9.91 -2.80
C ARG A 61 8.63 8.56 -2.09
N THR A 62 7.63 7.68 -2.28
CA THR A 62 7.69 6.31 -1.73
C THR A 62 8.77 5.44 -2.39
N GLU A 63 9.27 5.84 -3.56
CA GLU A 63 10.43 5.21 -4.21
C GLU A 63 11.75 5.89 -3.83
N ARG A 64 11.71 7.04 -3.14
CA ARG A 64 12.88 7.84 -2.75
C ARG A 64 13.03 7.92 -1.23
N ASP A 65 12.65 9.05 -0.63
CA ASP A 65 12.90 9.41 0.76
C ASP A 65 11.86 8.83 1.74
N LEU A 66 10.66 8.47 1.27
CA LEU A 66 9.59 7.96 2.13
C LEU A 66 9.51 6.42 2.19
N GLN A 67 10.55 5.69 1.78
CA GLN A 67 10.50 4.23 1.71
C GLN A 67 10.16 3.56 3.06
N THR A 68 10.85 3.93 4.14
CA THR A 68 10.60 3.37 5.49
C THR A 68 9.19 3.71 5.97
N LYS A 69 8.77 4.96 5.79
CA LYS A 69 7.42 5.41 6.14
C LYS A 69 6.34 4.67 5.32
N ALA A 70 6.60 4.43 4.04
CA ALA A 70 5.69 3.70 3.16
C ALA A 70 5.55 2.23 3.57
N LEU A 71 6.62 1.60 4.06
CA LEU A 71 6.55 0.25 4.64
C LEU A 71 5.74 0.25 5.95
N LEU A 72 6.00 1.22 6.84
CA LEU A 72 5.26 1.38 8.09
C LEU A 72 3.77 1.58 7.87
N HIS A 73 3.38 2.37 6.87
CA HIS A 73 1.97 2.64 6.57
C HIS A 73 1.33 1.63 5.62
N GLY A 74 2.06 0.58 5.23
CA GLY A 74 1.57 -0.44 4.30
C GLY A 74 1.32 0.06 2.87
N TRP A 75 1.78 1.27 2.53
CA TRP A 75 1.76 1.81 1.17
C TRP A 75 2.71 1.04 0.27
N LYS A 76 3.76 0.48 0.86
CA LYS A 76 4.68 -0.47 0.23
C LYS A 76 4.69 -1.77 0.99
N VAL A 77 4.93 -2.83 0.24
CA VAL A 77 4.98 -4.21 0.68
C VAL A 77 6.29 -4.80 0.21
N ARG A 78 6.99 -5.49 1.11
CA ARG A 78 8.24 -6.16 0.75
C ARG A 78 7.96 -7.22 -0.32
N ARG A 79 8.88 -7.35 -1.27
CA ARG A 79 8.76 -8.29 -2.39
C ARG A 79 8.44 -9.73 -1.95
N TRP A 80 9.06 -10.21 -0.87
CA TRP A 80 8.84 -11.57 -0.39
C TRP A 80 7.41 -11.79 0.14
N VAL A 81 6.75 -10.75 0.67
CA VAL A 81 5.33 -10.81 1.07
C VAL A 81 4.44 -10.92 -0.15
N GLN A 82 4.72 -10.12 -1.18
CA GLN A 82 3.97 -10.19 -2.45
C GLN A 82 4.13 -11.57 -3.12
N GLN A 83 5.35 -12.12 -3.14
CA GLN A 83 5.63 -13.44 -3.73
C GLN A 83 4.90 -14.58 -3.01
N GLN A 84 4.51 -14.40 -1.75
CA GLN A 84 3.69 -15.33 -0.98
C GLN A 84 2.18 -15.10 -1.20
N GLY A 85 1.78 -14.10 -1.98
CA GLY A 85 0.37 -13.76 -2.19
C GLY A 85 -0.29 -13.20 -0.93
N ARG A 86 0.47 -12.47 -0.09
CA ARG A 86 0.02 -11.96 1.22
C ARG A 86 -0.10 -10.43 1.27
N CYS A 87 -0.27 -9.77 0.12
CA CYS A 87 -0.36 -8.31 0.05
C CYS A 87 -1.60 -7.76 0.79
N GLN A 88 -2.69 -8.53 0.77
CA GLN A 88 -3.94 -8.30 1.49
C GLN A 88 -3.80 -8.40 3.02
N ASP A 89 -2.78 -9.12 3.50
CA ASP A 89 -2.52 -9.25 4.93
C ASP A 89 -1.82 -8.00 5.51
N VAL A 90 -1.32 -7.11 4.64
CA VAL A 90 -0.68 -5.86 5.06
C VAL A 90 -1.74 -4.75 5.11
N PRO A 91 -2.10 -4.26 6.32
CA PRO A 91 -3.06 -3.17 6.44
C PRO A 91 -2.47 -1.85 5.93
N VAL A 92 -3.33 -0.91 5.56
CA VAL A 92 -2.95 0.39 5.00
C VAL A 92 -3.41 1.52 5.91
N PHE A 93 -2.49 2.40 6.26
CA PHE A 93 -2.80 3.62 6.98
C PHE A 93 -3.13 4.75 6.00
N TYR A 94 -4.36 5.27 6.07
CA TYR A 94 -4.78 6.42 5.29
C TYR A 94 -4.47 7.67 6.11
N ALA A 95 -3.28 8.23 5.91
CA ALA A 95 -2.74 9.27 6.78
C ALA A 95 -3.58 10.55 6.78
N HIS A 96 -4.23 10.90 5.67
CA HIS A 96 -5.17 12.02 5.60
C HIS A 96 -6.45 11.80 6.43
N LEU A 97 -6.80 10.55 6.76
CA LEU A 97 -7.94 10.20 7.61
C LEU A 97 -7.50 9.90 9.06
N GLY A 98 -6.23 9.57 9.29
CA GLY A 98 -5.74 9.05 10.56
C GLY A 98 -6.31 7.67 10.90
N VAL A 99 -6.64 6.85 9.89
CA VAL A 99 -7.32 5.56 10.08
C VAL A 99 -6.62 4.43 9.34
N TRP A 100 -6.61 3.25 9.97
CA TRP A 100 -6.14 1.99 9.39
C TRP A 100 -7.26 1.22 8.72
N PHE A 101 -6.94 0.61 7.58
CA PHE A 101 -7.84 -0.27 6.84
C PHE A 101 -7.16 -1.58 6.46
N ARG A 102 -7.91 -2.68 6.52
CA ARG A 102 -7.62 -3.89 5.76
C ARG A 102 -8.23 -3.74 4.37
N LEU A 103 -7.48 -4.08 3.33
CA LEU A 103 -7.98 -4.06 1.96
C LEU A 103 -8.52 -5.46 1.62
N ASP A 104 -9.78 -5.52 1.20
CA ASP A 104 -10.49 -6.74 0.80
C ASP A 104 -10.96 -6.54 -0.64
N ASP A 105 -9.98 -6.64 -1.57
CA ASP A 105 -10.10 -6.25 -2.97
C ASP A 105 -10.67 -4.85 -3.19
N PHE A 106 -11.98 -4.77 -3.47
CA PHE A 106 -12.73 -3.56 -3.80
C PHE A 106 -13.16 -2.77 -2.57
N GLU A 107 -13.07 -3.36 -1.38
CA GLU A 107 -13.48 -2.73 -0.13
C GLU A 107 -12.29 -2.39 0.77
N ARG A 108 -12.48 -1.36 1.60
CA ARG A 108 -11.59 -1.03 2.70
C ARG A 108 -12.35 -1.18 4.01
N ILE A 109 -11.91 -2.12 4.84
CA ILE A 109 -12.54 -2.41 6.13
C ILE A 109 -11.74 -1.71 7.20
N ARG A 110 -12.39 -0.77 7.91
CA ARG A 110 -11.75 -0.05 9.01
C ARG A 110 -11.34 -1.02 10.10
N ILE A 111 -10.11 -0.90 10.58
CA ILE A 111 -9.57 -1.69 11.69
C ILE A 111 -8.98 -0.76 12.75
N THR A 112 -8.76 -1.31 13.95
CA THR A 112 -8.09 -0.54 15.01
C THR A 112 -6.57 -0.50 14.76
N GLU A 113 -5.88 0.44 15.41
CA GLU A 113 -4.42 0.48 15.39
C GLU A 113 -3.81 -0.78 16.03
N ALA A 114 -4.44 -1.33 17.06
CA ALA A 114 -4.00 -2.58 17.69
C ALA A 114 -4.10 -3.78 16.72
N ASP A 115 -5.18 -3.87 15.95
CA ASP A 115 -5.34 -4.90 14.91
C ASP A 115 -4.30 -4.71 13.80
N ALA A 116 -4.11 -3.46 13.35
CA ALA A 116 -3.11 -3.14 12.32
C ALA A 116 -1.70 -3.52 12.77
N LEU A 117 -1.34 -3.24 14.02
CA LEU A 117 -0.07 -3.63 14.62
C LEU A 117 0.08 -5.15 14.68
N ALA A 118 -0.96 -5.87 15.13
CA ALA A 118 -0.95 -7.33 15.16
C ALA A 118 -0.77 -7.94 13.76
N MET A 119 -1.45 -7.39 12.74
CA MET A 119 -1.31 -7.82 11.35
C MET A 119 0.10 -7.53 10.81
N MET A 120 0.65 -6.34 11.06
CA MET A 120 2.02 -5.98 10.66
C MET A 120 3.05 -6.92 11.30
N HIS A 121 2.90 -7.25 12.58
CA HIS A 121 3.74 -8.23 13.27
C HIS A 121 3.59 -9.65 12.69
N ALA A 122 2.37 -10.06 12.33
CA ALA A 122 2.11 -11.36 11.73
C ALA A 122 2.67 -11.49 10.30
N VAL A 123 2.76 -10.38 9.56
CA VAL A 123 3.38 -10.38 8.23
C VAL A 123 4.89 -10.28 8.35
N TYR A 124 5.42 -9.21 8.94
CA TYR A 124 6.85 -8.85 8.88
C TYR A 124 7.68 -9.38 10.04
N GLY A 125 7.04 -9.86 11.11
CA GLY A 125 7.68 -10.14 12.38
C GLY A 125 7.84 -8.87 13.21
N ARG A 126 7.73 -9.04 14.53
CA ARG A 126 7.79 -7.93 15.51
C ARG A 126 9.07 -7.11 15.41
N VAL A 127 10.22 -7.78 15.43
CA VAL A 127 11.54 -7.10 15.48
C VAL A 127 11.78 -6.24 14.25
N GLU A 128 11.47 -6.74 13.05
CA GLU A 128 11.69 -6.01 11.81
C GLU A 128 10.74 -4.81 11.69
N TYR A 129 9.46 -4.99 12.05
CA TYR A 129 8.49 -3.91 11.98
C TYR A 129 8.80 -2.78 12.98
N GLU A 130 9.12 -3.13 14.24
CA GLU A 130 9.51 -2.14 15.26
C GLU A 130 10.78 -1.37 14.86
N LYS A 131 11.74 -2.03 14.19
CA LYS A 131 12.94 -1.36 13.67
C LYS A 131 12.63 -0.25 12.68
N TRP A 132 11.61 -0.42 11.83
CA TRP A 132 11.20 0.66 10.92
C TRP A 132 10.59 1.83 11.69
N GLY A 133 9.83 1.55 12.75
CA GLY A 133 9.21 2.57 13.61
C GLY A 133 10.24 3.46 14.31
N LEU A 134 11.40 2.91 14.65
CA LEU A 134 12.52 3.66 15.23
C LEU A 134 13.32 4.47 14.20
N ALA A 135 13.18 4.16 12.91
CA ALA A 135 13.97 4.73 11.82
C ALA A 135 13.21 5.72 10.93
N ALA A 136 11.93 5.97 11.23
CA ALA A 136 11.03 6.85 10.48
C ALA A 136 10.73 8.14 11.25
#